data_AF-F9P6D0-F1
#
_entry.id   AF-F9P6D0-F1
#
_cell.length_a   1.000
_cell.length_b   1.000
_cell.length_c   1.000
_cell.angle_alpha   90.00
_cell.angle_beta   90.00
_cell.angle_gamma   90.00
#
_symmetry.space_group_name_H-M   'P 1'
#
loop_
_entity.id
_entity.type
_entity.pdbx_description
1 polymer ?
#
loop_
_entity_poly.entity_id
_entity_poly.type
_entity_poly.pdbx_seq_one_letter_code
_entity_poly.pdbx_strand_id
1 'polypeptide(L)' 'MDKLTKLLQENRLDLKTMIVLNKAIRTIRHFENQAAKQHNLTPTQFSVLETLYSKGNLRIQDLIDKMLATSGNMTVVIKI' A
#
# COMPACT_ATOMS: atom_id res chain seq x y z
N MET A 1 20.97 13.40 -24.79
CA MET A 1 20.64 14.34 -23.69
C MET A 1 19.35 15.09 -23.96
N ASP A 2 19.16 15.65 -25.16
CA ASP A 2 18.02 16.54 -25.49
C ASP A 2 16.62 15.88 -25.41
N LYS A 3 16.53 14.61 -25.82
CA LYS A 3 15.27 13.84 -25.79
C LYS A 3 14.72 13.59 -24.39
N LEU A 4 15.59 13.36 -23.40
CA LEU A 4 15.19 13.13 -22.00
C LEU A 4 14.64 14.42 -21.38
N THR A 5 15.32 15.54 -21.58
CA THR A 5 14.90 16.84 -21.07
C THR A 5 13.54 17.24 -21.63
N LYS A 6 13.32 17.00 -22.93
CA LYS A 6 12.04 17.23 -23.59
C LYS A 6 10.92 16.39 -22.98
N LEU A 7 11.16 15.09 -22.78
CA LEU A 7 10.19 14.17 -22.17
C LEU A 7 9.82 14.58 -20.73
N LEU A 8 10.82 15.02 -19.95
CA LEU A 8 10.62 15.50 -18.58
C LEU A 8 9.85 16.83 -18.52
N GLN A 9 10.02 17.70 -19.52
CA GLN A 9 9.24 18.94 -19.62
C GLN A 9 7.79 18.65 -20.02
N GLU A 10 7.57 17.78 -21.01
CA GLU A 10 6.24 17.37 -21.47
C GLU A 10 5.42 16.72 -20.34
N ASN A 11 6.06 15.90 -19.49
CA ASN A 11 5.42 15.17 -18.40
C ASN A 11 5.66 15.82 -17.02
N ARG A 12 6.00 17.11 -16.96
CA ARG A 12 6.40 17.78 -15.71
C ARG A 12 5.31 17.73 -14.65
N LEU A 13 4.05 17.88 -15.05
CA LEU A 13 2.91 17.81 -14.13
C LEU A 13 2.75 16.40 -13.58
N ASP A 14 2.75 15.38 -14.44
CA ASP A 14 2.58 13.98 -14.05
C ASP A 14 3.68 13.53 -13.09
N LEU A 15 4.93 13.89 -13.38
CA LEU A 15 6.07 13.60 -12.50
C LEU A 15 5.91 14.30 -11.15
N LYS A 16 5.52 15.58 -11.14
CA LYS A 16 5.29 16.33 -9.90
C LYS A 16 4.17 15.70 -9.09
N THR A 17 3.07 15.29 -9.74
CA THR A 17 1.94 14.60 -9.10
C THR A 17 2.40 13.30 -8.46
N MET A 18 3.14 12.47 -9.18
CA MET A 18 3.70 11.22 -8.65
C MET A 18 4.63 11.47 -7.46
N ILE A 19 5.48 12.50 -7.51
CA ILE A 19 6.36 12.86 -6.37
C ILE A 19 5.54 13.25 -5.15
N VAL A 20 4.52 14.10 -5.32
CA VAL A 20 3.66 14.56 -4.21
C VAL A 20 2.87 13.39 -3.64
N LEU A 21 2.28 12.56 -4.49
CA LEU A 21 1.55 11.36 -4.09
C LEU A 21 2.43 10.40 -3.28
N ASN A 22 3.64 10.11 -3.75
CA ASN A 22 4.58 9.25 -3.03
C ASN A 22 4.98 9.84 -1.67
N LYS A 23 5.17 11.16 -1.59
CA LYS A 23 5.44 11.84 -0.31
C LYS A 23 4.27 11.71 0.64
N ALA A 24 3.04 11.93 0.17
CA ALA A 24 1.84 11.79 0.97
C ALA A 24 1.66 10.36 1.49
N ILE A 25 1.78 9.36 0.61
CA ILE A 25 1.72 7.93 0.97
C ILE A 25 2.76 7.60 2.04
N ARG A 26 4.01 8.07 1.89
CA ARG A 26 5.07 7.83 2.87
C ARG A 26 4.74 8.40 4.25
N THR A 27 4.17 9.61 4.29
CA THR A 27 3.75 10.24 5.53
C THR A 27 2.61 9.45 6.19
N ILE A 28 1.60 9.03 5.43
CA ILE A 28 0.47 8.26 5.95
C ILE A 28 0.92 6.89 6.46
N ARG A 29 1.75 6.17 5.69
CA ARG A 29 2.32 4.87 6.09
C ARG A 29 3.08 4.93 7.41
N HIS A 30 3.68 6.06 7.76
CA HIS A 30 4.34 6.21 9.06
C HIS A 30 3.34 6.11 10.22
N PHE A 31 2.16 6.73 10.10
CA PHE A 31 1.10 6.66 11.10
C PHE A 31 0.46 5.27 11.16
N GLU A 32 0.17 4.67 9.99
CA GLU A 32 -0.34 3.29 9.91
C GLU A 32 0.58 2.29 10.62
N ASN A 33 1.89 2.38 10.36
CA ASN A 33 2.88 1.52 11.01
C ASN A 33 2.98 1.75 12.53
N GLN A 34 2.77 2.98 13.00
CA GLN A 34 2.74 3.26 14.44
C GLN A 34 1.48 2.66 15.08
N ALA A 35 0.31 2.82 14.47
CA ALA A 35 -0.93 2.22 14.94
C ALA A 35 -0.83 0.69 14.97
N ALA A 36 -0.31 0.07 13.91
CA ALA A 36 -0.08 -1.38 13.85
C ALA A 36 0.82 -1.85 15.00
N LYS A 37 1.93 -1.15 15.26
CA LYS A 37 2.86 -1.48 16.36
C LYS A 37 2.22 -1.36 17.74
N GLN A 38 1.37 -0.36 17.96
CA GLN A 38 0.64 -0.20 19.24
C GLN A 38 -0.27 -1.40 19.55
N HIS A 39 -0.72 -2.12 18.52
CA HIS A 39 -1.53 -3.33 18.64
C HIS A 39 -0.75 -4.62 18.39
N ASN A 40 0.59 -4.58 18.41
CA ASN A 40 1.47 -5.73 18.14
C ASN A 40 1.23 -6.41 16.78
N LEU A 41 0.75 -5.67 15.79
CA LEU A 41 0.48 -6.15 14.44
C LEU A 41 1.67 -5.89 13.51
N THR A 42 1.92 -6.83 12.61
CA THR A 42 2.77 -6.58 11.44
C THR A 42 2.03 -5.70 10.42
N PRO A 43 2.76 -4.96 9.54
CA PRO A 43 2.12 -4.16 8.49
C PRO A 43 1.17 -4.98 7.60
N THR A 44 1.53 -6.24 7.31
CA THR A 44 0.68 -7.14 6.52
C THR A 44 -0.60 -7.52 7.26
N GLN A 45 -0.51 -7.83 8.56
CA GLN A 45 -1.71 -8.10 9.39
C GLN A 45 -2.62 -6.89 9.48
N PHE A 46 -2.03 -5.69 9.62
CA PHE A 46 -2.81 -4.45 9.63
C PHE A 46 -3.53 -4.22 8.28
N SER A 47 -2.86 -4.47 7.16
CA SER A 47 -3.46 -4.38 5.82
C SER A 47 -4.59 -5.39 5.58
N VAL A 48 -4.50 -6.60 6.17
CA VAL A 48 -5.62 -7.55 6.18
C VAL A 48 -6.83 -6.94 6.87
N LEU A 49 -6.66 -6.37 8.07
CA LEU A 49 -7.75 -5.75 8.82
C LEU A 49 -8.38 -4.58 8.07
N GLU A 50 -7.56 -3.72 7.45
CA GLU A 50 -8.04 -2.60 6.62
C GLU A 50 -8.89 -3.08 5.43
N THR A 51 -8.44 -4.16 4.77
CA THR A 51 -9.15 -4.74 3.62
C THR A 51 -10.49 -5.33 4.06
N LEU A 52 -10.52 -6.07 5.17
CA LEU A 52 -11.75 -6.63 5.73
C LEU A 52 -12.69 -5.52 6.25
N TYR A 53 -12.15 -4.45 6.84
CA TYR A 53 -12.93 -3.30 7.29
C TYR A 53 -13.61 -2.57 6.13
N SER A 54 -12.88 -2.35 5.02
CA SER A 54 -13.39 -1.59 3.88
C SER A 54 -14.25 -2.41 2.91
N LYS A 55 -14.01 -3.72 2.80
CA LYS A 55 -14.69 -4.62 1.85
C LYS A 55 -15.62 -5.65 2.50
N GLY A 56 -15.66 -5.70 3.83
CA GLY A 56 -16.43 -6.69 4.58
C GLY A 56 -15.79 -8.08 4.57
N ASN A 57 -16.59 -9.10 4.86
CA ASN A 57 -16.14 -10.49 4.86
C ASN A 57 -15.75 -10.94 3.45
N LEU A 58 -14.55 -11.50 3.32
CA LEU A 58 -13.99 -12.01 2.07
C LEU A 58 -13.55 -13.45 2.24
N ARG A 59 -13.62 -14.25 1.17
CA ARG A 59 -12.89 -15.53 1.12
C ARG A 59 -11.40 -15.23 1.06
N ILE A 60 -10.57 -16.16 1.54
CA ILE A 60 -9.12 -15.95 1.59
C ILE A 60 -8.51 -15.64 0.22
N GLN A 61 -9.01 -16.26 -0.86
CA GLN A 61 -8.57 -15.97 -2.22
C GLN A 61 -8.95 -14.55 -2.65
N ASP A 62 -10.20 -14.13 -2.40
CA ASP A 62 -10.66 -12.77 -2.72
C ASP A 62 -9.91 -11.71 -1.91
N LEU A 63 -9.53 -12.03 -0.66
CA LEU A 63 -8.70 -11.18 0.17
C LEU A 63 -7.31 -11.02 -0.43
N ILE A 64 -6.68 -12.13 -0.84
CA ILE A 64 -5.37 -12.12 -1.48
C ILE A 64 -5.38 -11.30 -2.77
N ASP A 65 -6.39 -11.47 -3.63
CA ASP A 65 -6.49 -10.75 -4.90
C ASP A 65 -6.74 -9.24 -4.71
N LYS A 66 -7.51 -8.87 -3.67
CA LYS A 66 -7.80 -7.47 -3.35
C LYS A 66 -6.65 -6.79 -2.60
N MET A 67 -5.82 -7.55 -1.91
CA MET A 67 -4.62 -7.03 -1.29
C MET A 67 -3.55 -6.83 -2.36
N LEU A 68 -3.08 -5.59 -2.52
CA LEU A 68 -1.96 -5.25 -3.40
C LEU A 68 -0.60 -5.67 -2.80
N ALA A 69 -0.56 -6.79 -2.08
CA ALA A 69 0.60 -7.32 -1.38
C ALA A 69 0.96 -8.71 -1.91
N THR A 70 2.24 -9.10 -1.84
CA THR A 70 2.68 -10.43 -2.28
C THR A 70 1.99 -11.50 -1.44
N SER A 71 1.23 -12.39 -2.09
CA SER A 71 0.38 -13.43 -1.48
C SER A 71 1.10 -14.50 -0.65
N GLY A 72 2.43 -14.41 -0.50
CA GLY A 72 3.25 -15.38 0.20
C GLY A 72 2.88 -15.49 1.68
N ASN A 73 2.47 -16.69 2.10
CA ASN A 73 2.16 -17.06 3.49
C ASN A 73 0.96 -16.33 4.13
N MET A 74 -0.05 -15.93 3.35
CA MET A 74 -1.25 -15.26 3.89
C MET A 74 -2.01 -16.08 4.95
N THR A 75 -2.00 -17.41 4.85
CA THR A 75 -2.54 -18.31 5.89
C THR A 75 -1.76 -18.24 7.21
N VAL A 76 -0.48 -17.89 7.17
CA VAL A 76 0.36 -17.67 8.37
C VAL A 76 0.14 -16.28 8.94
N VAL A 77 -0.07 -15.28 8.08
CA VAL A 77 -0.38 -13.90 8.47
C VAL A 77 -1.70 -13.85 9.25
N ILE A 78 -2.71 -14.59 8.79
CA ILE A 78 -4.09 -14.58 9.33
C ILE A 78 -4.27 -15.60 10.46
N LYS A 79 -3.22 -16.32 10.87
CA LYS A 79 -3.33 -17.51 11.74
C LYS A 79 -4.35 -17.32 12.88
N ILE A 80 -5.36 -18.19 12.85
CA ILE A 80 -6.38 -18.44 13.88
C ILE A 80 -5.72 -19.05 15.11
#